data_AF-A0A9W8P019-F1
#
_entry.id   AF-A0A9W8P019-F1
#
_cell.length_a   1.000
_cell.length_b   1.000
_cell.length_c   1.000
_cell.angle_alpha   90.00
_cell.angle_beta   90.00
_cell.angle_gamma   90.00
#
_symmetry.space_group_name_H-M   'P 1'
#
loop_
_entity.id
_entity.type
_entity.pdbx_description
1 polymer ?
#
loop_
_entity_poly.entity_id
_entity_poly.type
_entity_poly.pdbx_seq_one_letter_code
_entity_poly.pdbx_strand_id
1 'polypeptide(L)' 'CGKCGEEHSTTDCYSEKRHCVNCGIDGHASTDRDCPAFQRRCESLNRRMPTNQLPFFPSDEEWT' A
#
# COMPACT_ATOMS: atom_id res chain seq x y z
N CYS A 1 6.70 -9.26 8.46
CA CYS A 1 5.40 -9.74 7.95
C CYS A 1 4.45 -8.57 7.65
N GLY A 2 3.89 -8.50 6.44
CA GLY A 2 2.95 -7.44 6.05
C GLY A 2 1.54 -7.56 6.65
N LYS A 3 1.16 -8.74 7.17
CA LYS A 3 -0.15 -8.98 7.83
C LYS A 3 -0.11 -8.58 9.30
N CYS A 4 0.84 -9.12 10.07
CA CYS A 4 0.85 -9.00 11.53
C CYS A 4 2.03 -8.19 12.10
N GLY A 5 2.92 -7.65 11.26
CA GLY A 5 4.01 -6.75 11.67
C GLY A 5 5.25 -7.41 12.29
N GLU A 6 5.21 -8.70 12.60
CA GLU A 6 6.31 -9.45 13.24
C GLU A 6 7.44 -9.84 12.27
N GLU A 7 8.57 -10.28 12.82
CA GLU A 7 9.78 -10.70 12.08
C GLU A 7 9.62 -12.11 11.46
N HIS A 8 8.95 -12.17 10.32
CA HIS A 8 8.88 -13.32 9.41
C HIS A 8 8.36 -12.88 8.03
N SER A 9 8.50 -13.76 7.01
CA SER A 9 7.89 -13.57 5.70
C SER A 9 6.37 -13.60 5.80
N THR A 10 5.67 -12.78 5.02
CA THR A 10 4.19 -12.79 4.98
C THR A 10 3.63 -14.15 4.57
N THR A 11 4.37 -14.93 3.77
CA THR A 11 3.99 -16.29 3.34
C THR A 11 3.92 -17.28 4.51
N ASP A 12 4.71 -17.06 5.56
CA ASP A 12 4.82 -17.94 6.72
C ASP A 12 3.99 -17.42 7.92
N CYS A 13 3.08 -16.49 7.66
CA CYS A 13 2.32 -15.82 8.71
C CYS A 13 1.06 -16.61 9.11
N TYR A 14 1.08 -17.20 10.31
CA TYR A 14 -0.06 -17.91 10.91
C TYR A 14 -0.88 -17.08 11.91
N SER A 15 -0.48 -15.83 12.17
CA SER A 15 -1.18 -14.96 13.11
C SER A 15 -2.49 -14.44 12.52
N GLU A 16 -3.57 -14.49 13.30
CA GLU A 16 -4.85 -13.84 12.96
C GLU A 16 -4.85 -12.33 13.25
N LYS A 17 -3.84 -11.84 13.98
CA LYS A 17 -3.68 -10.42 14.26
C LYS A 17 -3.34 -9.66 12.99
N ARG A 18 -3.91 -8.47 12.86
CA ARG A 18 -3.57 -7.51 11.81
C ARG A 18 -2.92 -6.29 12.45
N HIS A 19 -1.71 -5.98 12.01
CA HIS A 19 -0.95 -4.84 12.48
C HIS A 19 -0.27 -4.16 11.30
N CYS A 20 -0.41 -2.84 11.22
CA CYS A 20 0.15 -2.06 10.13
C CYS A 20 1.45 -1.39 10.56
N VAL A 21 2.58 -1.91 10.10
CA VAL A 21 3.92 -1.32 10.37
C VAL A 21 4.10 0.09 9.78
N ASN A 22 3.27 0.47 8.81
CA ASN A 22 3.34 1.80 8.19
C ASN A 22 2.77 2.91 9.08
N CYS A 23 1.78 2.59 9.94
CA CYS A 23 1.15 3.57 10.82
C CYS A 23 1.15 3.18 12.31
N GLY A 24 1.62 1.98 12.66
CA GLY A 24 1.69 1.46 14.02
C GLY A 24 0.34 1.14 14.66
N ILE A 25 -0.71 0.91 13.86
CA ILE A 25 -2.09 0.70 14.36
C ILE A 25 -2.51 -0.74 14.08
N ASP A 26 -3.17 -1.35 15.06
CA ASP A 26 -3.81 -2.66 14.94
C ASP A 26 -5.14 -2.60 14.19
N GLY A 27 -5.57 -3.73 13.62
CA GLY A 27 -6.86 -3.89 12.95
C GLY A 27 -6.79 -3.89 11.42
N HIS A 28 -5.65 -3.53 10.84
CA HIS A 28 -5.40 -3.63 9.40
C HIS A 28 -3.95 -4.04 9.11
N ALA A 29 -3.72 -4.65 7.95
CA ALA A 29 -2.41 -5.06 7.48
C ALA A 29 -1.66 -3.87 6.85
N SER A 30 -0.34 -3.97 6.72
CA SER A 30 0.47 -2.92 6.07
C SER A 30 0.19 -2.75 4.58
N THR A 31 -0.49 -3.72 3.98
CA THR A 31 -0.92 -3.76 2.58
C THR A 31 -2.31 -3.14 2.37
N ASP A 32 -3.06 -2.88 3.44
CA ASP A 32 -4.45 -2.44 3.31
C ASP A 32 -4.56 -1.02 2.76
N ARG A 33 -5.57 -0.85 1.89
CA ARG A 33 -5.71 0.38 1.13
C ARG A 33 -6.24 1.58 1.92
N ASP A 34 -6.88 1.27 3.03
CA ASP A 34 -7.46 2.23 3.97
C ASP A 34 -6.47 2.70 5.05
N CYS A 35 -5.21 2.26 4.98
CA CYS A 35 -4.17 2.73 5.89
C CYS A 35 -4.01 4.27 5.78
N PRO A 36 -4.14 5.02 6.88
CA PRO A 36 -4.08 6.48 6.84
C PRO A 36 -2.68 6.98 6.45
N ALA A 37 -1.62 6.25 6.81
CA ALA A 37 -0.26 6.58 6.37
C ALA A 37 -0.10 6.39 4.86
N PHE A 38 -0.74 5.36 4.29
CA PHE A 38 -0.73 5.18 2.84
C PHE A 38 -1.50 6.31 2.15
N GLN A 39 -2.71 6.63 2.60
CA GLN A 39 -3.55 7.65 1.96
C GLN A 39 -2.82 9.00 1.91
N ARG A 40 -2.19 9.41 3.01
CA ARG A 40 -1.34 10.63 3.06
C ARG A 40 -0.19 10.58 2.06
N ARG A 41 0.48 9.43 1.90
CA ARG A 41 1.56 9.28 0.92
C ARG A 41 1.04 9.42 -0.51
N CYS A 42 -0.09 8.80 -0.83
CA CYS A 42 -0.73 8.94 -2.14
C CYS A 42 -1.16 10.38 -2.42
N GLU A 43 -1.78 11.06 -1.46
CA GLU A 43 -2.13 12.47 -1.60
C GLU A 43 -0.89 13.34 -1.86
N SER A 44 0.19 13.11 -1.11
CA SER A 44 1.46 13.79 -1.34
C SER A 44 2.04 13.53 -2.73
N LEU A 45 1.95 12.30 -3.24
CA LEU A 45 2.42 11.97 -4.59
C LEU A 45 1.55 12.64 -5.66
N ASN A 46 0.23 12.60 -5.50
CA ASN A 46 -0.74 13.24 -6.40
C ASN A 46 -0.59 14.76 -6.43
N ARG A 47 -0.22 15.37 -5.29
CA ARG A 47 0.07 16.81 -5.22
C ARG A 47 1.36 17.18 -5.94
N ARG A 48 2.38 16.31 -5.90
CA ARG A 48 3.67 16.53 -6.59
C ARG A 48 3.58 16.24 -8.08
N MET A 49 2.76 15.25 -8.47
CA MET A 49 2.55 14.84 -9.85
C MET A 49 1.04 14.80 -10.14
N PRO A 50 0.43 15.94 -10.52
CA PRO A 50 -1.00 16.01 -10.82
C PRO A 50 -1.44 15.04 -11.93
N THR A 51 -0.53 14.65 -12.83
CA THR A 51 -0.77 13.65 -13.87
C THR A 51 -1.14 12.28 -13.32
N ASN A 52 -0.79 11.94 -12.08
CA ASN A 52 -1.23 10.70 -11.41
C ASN A 52 -2.76 10.61 -11.25
N GLN A 53 -3.45 11.74 -11.32
CA GLN A 53 -4.91 11.81 -11.23
C GLN A 53 -5.59 11.77 -12.61
N LEU A 54 -4.82 11.80 -13.69
CA LEU A 54 -5.37 11.68 -15.03
C LEU A 54 -5.68 10.20 -15.33
N PRO A 55 -6.76 9.92 -16.09
CA PRO A 55 -7.01 8.58 -16.59
C PRO A 55 -5.81 8.09 -17.41
N PHE A 56 -5.40 6.85 -17.19
CA PHE A 56 -4.41 6.20 -18.02
C PHE A 56 -5.05 5.75 -19.33
N PHE A 57 -4.53 6.26 -20.46
CA PHE A 57 -4.89 5.81 -21.80
C PHE A 57 -3.71 5.00 -22.34
N PRO A 58 -3.81 3.66 -22.40
CA PRO A 58 -2.74 2.85 -23.00
C PRO A 58 -2.57 3.22 -24.47
N SER A 59 -1.32 3.32 -24.94
CA SER A 59 -1.02 3.34 -26.37
C SER A 59 -1.07 1.91 -26.91
N ASP A 60 -1.42 1.75 -28.19
CA ASP A 60 -1.35 0.46 -28.90
C ASP A 60 0.10 -0.02 -29.17
N GLU A 61 1.08 0.63 -28.54
CA GLU A 61 2.49 0.32 -28.72
C GLU A 61 2.85 -0.85 -27.79
N GLU A 62 3.22 -1.99 -28.37
CA GLU A 62 3.75 -3.11 -27.58
C GLU A 62 5.01 -2.66 -26.85
N TRP A 63 5.09 -2.99 -25.56
CA TRP A 63 6.30 -2.79 -24.77
C TRP A 63 7.41 -3.69 -25.35
N THR A 64 8.46 -3.09 -25.92
CA THR A 64 9.63 -3.78 -26.50
C THR A 64 10.81 -3.85 -25.54
#